data_AF-A0A4Z2E8D7-F1
#
_entry.id   AF-A0A4Z2E8D7-F1
#
_cell.length_a   1.000
_cell.length_b   1.000
_cell.length_c   1.000
_cell.angle_alpha   90.00
_cell.angle_beta   90.00
_cell.angle_gamma   90.00
#
_symmetry.space_group_name_H-M   'P 1'
#
loop_
_entity.id
_entity.type
_entity.pdbx_description
1 polymer ?
#
loop_
_entity_poly.entity_id
_entity_poly.type
_entity_poly.pdbx_seq_one_letter_code
_entity_poly.pdbx_strand_id
1 'polypeptide(L)'
;MSLSLSSKSQVMRQKIREVVGDDPFKINNLLDDKYKPRERHVIVSEARRMVGSPGDLIEISRGGYQHWAVYIGGDEVVHLTTSGE
;
A
#
# COMPACT_ATOMS: atom_id res chain seq x y z
N MET A 1 2.20 -28.44 -14.95
CA MET A 1 2.35 -27.02 -15.33
C MET A 1 2.36 -26.20 -14.05
N SER A 2 3.55 -25.85 -13.55
CA SER A 2 3.68 -24.93 -12.42
C SER A 2 3.45 -23.51 -12.95
N LEU A 3 2.41 -22.84 -12.46
CA LEU A 3 2.27 -21.40 -12.61
C LEU A 3 3.46 -20.76 -11.88
N SER A 4 4.47 -20.34 -12.64
CA SER A 4 5.47 -19.42 -12.12
C SER A 4 4.77 -18.08 -11.88
N LEU A 5 4.27 -17.86 -10.67
CA LEU A 5 3.92 -16.52 -10.22
C LEU A 5 5.22 -15.72 -10.16
N SER A 6 5.50 -14.96 -11.21
CA SER A 6 6.49 -13.90 -11.15
C SER A 6 5.94 -12.82 -10.21
N SER A 7 6.21 -12.97 -8.92
CA SER A 7 5.80 -12.07 -7.83
C SER A 7 6.55 -10.74 -7.89
N LYS A 8 6.42 -9.99 -8.99
CA LYS A 8 6.94 -8.63 -9.12
C LYS A 8 5.78 -7.66 -8.97
N SER A 9 5.44 -7.32 -7.73
CA SER A 9 4.55 -6.19 -7.48
C SER A 9 5.24 -4.88 -7.86
N GLN A 10 4.49 -3.97 -8.48
CA GLN A 10 4.97 -2.64 -8.84
C GLN A 10 4.03 -1.59 -8.27
N VAL A 11 4.59 -0.48 -7.82
CA VAL A 11 3.78 0.68 -7.45
C VAL A 11 3.18 1.27 -8.72
N MET A 12 1.86 1.29 -8.82
CA MET A 12 1.14 1.80 -10.00
C MET A 12 0.43 3.11 -9.70
N ARG A 13 0.29 3.95 -10.73
CA ARG A 13 -0.53 5.18 -10.69
C ARG A 13 -1.70 5.03 -11.65
N GLN A 14 -2.91 4.97 -11.12
CA GLN A 14 -4.14 4.78 -11.88
C GLN A 14 -5.21 5.78 -11.46
N LYS A 15 -6.30 5.89 -12.24
CA LYS A 15 -7.47 6.67 -11.81
C LYS A 15 -8.19 5.90 -10.70
N ILE A 16 -8.72 6.62 -9.70
CA ILE A 16 -9.47 6.01 -8.59
C ILE A 16 -10.60 5.11 -9.13
N ARG A 17 -11.37 5.57 -10.13
CA ARG A 17 -12.45 4.78 -10.76
C ARG A 17 -11.98 3.48 -11.42
N GLU A 18 -10.75 3.42 -11.92
CA GLU A 18 -10.18 2.17 -12.48
C GLU A 18 -9.81 1.17 -11.38
N VAL A 19 -9.55 1.66 -10.16
CA VAL A 19 -9.18 0.82 -9.00
C VAL A 19 -10.41 0.36 -8.23
N VAL A 20 -11.34 1.27 -7.95
CA VAL A 20 -12.52 0.99 -7.11
C VAL A 20 -13.73 0.48 -7.90
N GLY A 21 -13.75 0.66 -9.22
CA GLY A 21 -14.93 0.36 -10.03
C GLY A 21 -16.15 1.17 -9.59
N ASP A 22 -17.24 0.47 -9.30
CA ASP A 22 -18.51 1.03 -8.82
C ASP A 22 -18.65 1.02 -7.29
N ASP A 23 -17.63 0.53 -6.57
CA ASP A 23 -17.68 0.43 -5.11
C ASP A 23 -17.60 1.79 -4.41
N PRO A 24 -18.33 1.99 -3.29
CA PRO A 24 -18.21 3.20 -2.50
C PRO A 24 -16.84 3.27 -1.82
N PHE A 25 -16.24 4.47 -1.80
CA PHE A 25 -14.98 4.73 -1.11
C PHE A 25 -15.06 6.00 -0.26
N LYS A 26 -14.21 6.08 0.75
CA LYS A 26 -14.03 7.27 1.60
C LYS A 26 -12.55 7.59 1.74
N ILE A 27 -12.21 8.88 1.79
CA ILE A 27 -10.87 9.33 2.16
C ILE A 27 -10.73 9.14 3.68
N ASN A 28 -9.67 8.46 4.12
CA ASN A 28 -9.44 8.15 5.52
C ASN A 28 -8.00 8.48 5.94
N ASN A 29 -7.76 9.74 6.29
CA ASN A 29 -6.44 10.19 6.75
C ASN A 29 -6.26 9.90 8.25
N LEU A 30 -6.06 8.62 8.58
CA LEU A 30 -5.99 8.12 9.97
C LEU A 30 -4.99 8.83 10.90
N LEU A 31 -4.02 9.54 10.34
CA LEU A 31 -2.92 10.17 11.09
C LEU A 31 -3.11 11.68 11.30
N ASP A 32 -4.09 12.31 10.65
CA ASP A 32 -4.26 13.77 10.70
C ASP A 32 -4.65 14.26 12.11
N ASP A 33 -5.29 13.41 12.92
CA ASP A 33 -5.62 13.70 14.31
C ASP A 33 -4.40 13.66 15.24
N LYS A 34 -3.35 12.94 14.85
CA LYS A 34 -2.13 12.73 15.65
C LYS A 34 -0.97 13.61 15.17
N TYR A 35 -0.90 13.91 13.88
CA TYR A 35 0.19 14.64 13.26
C TYR A 35 -0.33 15.67 12.27
N LYS A 36 0.29 16.84 12.26
CA LYS A 36 0.02 17.83 11.20
C LYS A 36 0.36 17.22 9.84
N PRO A 37 -0.57 17.22 8.86
CA PRO A 37 -0.29 16.69 7.54
C PRO A 37 0.90 17.39 6.88
N ARG A 38 1.69 16.62 6.15
CA ARG A 38 2.75 17.17 5.30
C ARG A 38 2.13 17.97 4.16
N GLU A 39 2.88 18.94 3.64
CA GLU A 39 2.46 19.72 2.48
C GLU A 39 2.08 18.80 1.30
N ARG A 40 0.89 19.05 0.72
CA ARG A 40 0.28 18.16 -0.29
C ARG A 40 1.22 17.86 -1.47
N HIS A 41 2.02 18.84 -1.87
CA HIS A 41 2.92 18.71 -3.01
C HIS A 41 4.08 17.77 -2.70
N VAL A 42 4.52 17.71 -1.44
CA VAL A 42 5.59 16.81 -1.00
C VAL A 42 5.10 15.37 -1.06
N ILE A 43 3.94 15.08 -0.46
CA ILE A 43 3.33 13.74 -0.46
C ILE A 43 3.15 13.23 -1.90
N VAL A 44 2.59 14.06 -2.78
CA VAL A 44 2.37 13.70 -4.19
C VAL A 44 3.70 13.49 -4.93
N SER A 45 4.71 14.31 -4.67
CA SER A 45 6.01 14.20 -5.34
C SER A 45 6.76 12.93 -4.96
N GLU A 46 6.74 12.55 -3.69
CA GLU A 46 7.38 11.33 -3.18
C GLU A 46 6.64 10.08 -3.67
N ALA A 47 5.31 10.06 -3.59
CA ALA A 47 4.52 8.94 -4.11
C ALA A 47 4.76 8.73 -5.61
N ARG A 48 4.86 9.80 -6.39
CA ARG A 48 5.19 9.72 -7.82
C ARG A 48 6.58 9.14 -8.09
N ARG A 49 7.56 9.43 -7.23
CA ARG A 49 8.92 8.86 -7.33
C ARG A 49 8.94 7.35 -7.14
N MET A 50 7.94 6.78 -6.46
CA MET A 50 7.86 5.34 -6.23
C MET A 50 7.21 4.58 -7.38
N VAL A 51 6.47 5.24 -8.29
CA VAL A 51 5.76 4.58 -9.39
C VAL A 51 6.74 3.85 -10.32
N GLY A 52 6.44 2.59 -10.61
CA GLY A 52 7.27 1.71 -11.45
C GLY A 52 8.39 0.99 -10.69
N SER A 53 8.68 1.41 -9.45
CA SER A 53 9.59 0.68 -8.58
C SER A 53 8.99 -0.68 -8.19
N PRO A 54 9.80 -1.74 -8.14
CA PRO A 54 9.41 -2.98 -7.49
C PRO A 54 9.05 -2.69 -6.03
N GLY A 55 7.93 -3.24 -5.57
CA GLY A 55 7.69 -3.46 -4.15
C GLY A 55 7.56 -4.95 -3.96
N ASP A 56 8.17 -5.52 -2.92
CA ASP A 56 8.00 -6.95 -2.65
C ASP A 56 6.77 -7.14 -1.78
N LEU A 57 5.89 -8.05 -2.19
CA LEU A 57 4.75 -8.44 -1.38
C LEU A 57 5.23 -9.49 -0.38
N ILE A 58 5.23 -9.13 0.90
CA ILE A 58 5.62 -10.00 2.00
C ILE A 58 4.35 -10.65 2.56
N GLU A 59 4.32 -11.98 2.54
CA GLU A 59 3.37 -12.78 3.29
C GLU A 59 3.89 -13.00 4.72
N ILE A 60 3.11 -12.57 5.71
CA ILE A 60 3.37 -12.75 7.13
C ILE A 60 2.41 -13.84 7.63
N SER A 61 2.92 -15.04 7.84
CA SER A 61 2.16 -16.16 8.40
C SER A 61 2.15 -16.08 9.93
N ARG A 62 0.96 -15.89 10.52
CA ARG A 62 0.73 -15.90 11.97
C ARG A 62 -0.16 -17.08 12.34
N GLY A 63 0.41 -18.28 12.34
CA GLY A 63 -0.24 -19.53 12.76
C GLY A 63 -1.41 -19.96 11.88
N GLY A 64 -2.56 -19.29 12.02
CA GLY A 64 -3.77 -19.49 11.22
C GLY A 64 -4.24 -18.25 10.44
N TYR A 65 -3.51 -17.14 10.53
CA TYR A 65 -3.83 -15.88 9.84
C TYR A 65 -2.71 -15.51 8.87
N GLN A 66 -3.08 -15.24 7.62
CA GLN A 66 -2.18 -14.66 6.62
C GLN A 66 -2.37 -13.15 6.61
N HIS A 67 -1.27 -12.44 6.81
CA HIS A 67 -1.22 -11.00 6.74
C HIS A 67 -0.30 -10.58 5.60
N TRP A 68 -0.65 -9.54 4.87
CA TRP A 68 0.07 -9.11 3.68
C TRP A 68 0.61 -7.70 3.87
N ALA A 69 1.87 -7.50 3.47
CA ALA A 69 2.58 -6.25 3.62
C ALA A 69 3.37 -5.95 2.33
N VAL A 70 3.45 -4.67 1.94
CA VAL A 70 4.28 -4.21 0.82
C VAL A 70 5.59 -3.70 1.40
N TYR A 71 6.71 -4.34 1.06
CA TYR A 71 8.05 -3.87 1.41
C TYR A 71 8.41 -2.63 0.60
N ILE A 72 8.88 -1.60 1.29
CA ILE A 72 9.26 -0.32 0.66
C ILE A 72 10.76 -0.01 0.79
N GLY A 73 11.55 -0.92 1.38
CA GLY A 73 12.99 -0.73 1.62
C GLY A 73 13.30 -0.31 3.06
N GLY A 74 14.57 -0.42 3.47
CA GLY A 74 15.05 0.13 4.75
C GLY A 74 14.45 -0.52 6.01
N ASP A 75 14.12 -1.81 5.95
CA ASP A 75 13.41 -2.55 7.00
C ASP A 75 11.97 -2.05 7.28
N GLU A 76 11.38 -1.28 6.34
CA GLU A 76 10.02 -0.74 6.46
C GLU A 76 9.02 -1.44 5.51
N VAL A 77 7.78 -1.58 5.98
CA VAL A 77 6.66 -2.13 5.21
C VAL A 77 5.40 -1.27 5.35
N VAL A 78 4.55 -1.27 4.33
CA VAL A 78 3.18 -0.73 4.37
C VAL A 78 2.20 -1.88 4.42
N HIS A 79 1.30 -1.91 5.41
CA HIS A 79 0.28 -2.95 5.51
C HIS A 79 -1.05 -2.39 6.01
N LEU A 80 -2.14 -3.05 5.63
CA LEU A 80 -3.45 -2.77 6.23
C LEU A 80 -3.50 -3.43 7.63
N THR A 81 -4.04 -2.72 8.61
CA THR A 81 -4.32 -3.24 9.95
C THR A 81 -5.70 -2.78 10.39
N THR A 82 -6.39 -3.59 11.19
CA THR A 82 -7.59 -3.14 11.91
C THR A 82 -7.13 -2.26 13.07
N SER A 83 -7.62 -1.02 13.13
CA SER A 83 -7.48 -0.21 14.34
C SER A 83 -8.04 -1.02 15.51
N GLY A 84 -7.22 -1.30 16.51
CA GLY A 84 -7.64 -2.07 17.69
C GLY A 84 -8.86 -1.42 18.34
N GLU A 85 -9.81 -2.27 18.72
CA GLU A 85 -10.73 -2.00 19.82
C GLU A 85 -9.97 -1.98 21.16
#